data_AF-A0A1A7X155-F1
#
_entry.id   AF-A0A1A7X155-F1
#
_cell.length_a   1.000
_cell.length_b   1.000
_cell.length_c   1.000
_cell.angle_alpha   90.00
_cell.angle_beta   90.00
_cell.angle_gamma   90.00
#
_symmetry.space_group_name_H-M   'P 1'
#
loop_
_entity.id
_entity.type
_entity.pdbx_description
1 polymer ?
#
loop_
_entity_poly.entity_id
_entity_poly.type
_entity_poly.pdbx_seq_one_letter_code
_entity_poly.pdbx_strand_id
1 'polypeptide(L)'
;LTCDCPSQNMAMIRELGATLDIMDMRSYFLHPEDHTQKIHVLLDPCHMLKLLRNVFSTVRVMVREDGQLIKWQYIEELHKLQEREGLRL
;
A
#
# COMPACT_ATOMS: atom_id res chain seq x y z
N LEU A 1 -0.46 16.05 -2.99
CA LEU A 1 -1.70 15.39 -3.48
C LEU A 1 -1.92 14.10 -2.70
N THR A 2 -3.08 13.95 -2.08
CA THR A 2 -3.50 12.70 -1.42
C THR A 2 -4.72 12.13 -2.15
N CYS A 3 -4.74 10.83 -2.42
CA CYS A 3 -5.88 10.18 -3.09
C CYS A 3 -5.90 8.66 -2.81
N ASP A 4 -7.01 8.00 -3.13
CA ASP A 4 -7.12 6.54 -3.13
C ASP A 4 -6.51 5.93 -4.43
N CYS A 5 -6.50 4.60 -4.55
CA CYS A 5 -5.84 3.87 -5.65
C CYS A 5 -6.79 3.21 -6.69
N PRO A 6 -7.94 3.80 -7.09
CA PRO A 6 -8.66 3.33 -8.26
C PRO A 6 -7.86 3.65 -9.52
N SER A 7 -8.11 2.92 -10.60
CA SER A 7 -7.38 3.04 -11.87
C SER A 7 -7.31 4.48 -12.42
N GLN A 8 -8.34 5.27 -12.17
CA GLN A 8 -8.47 6.66 -12.61
C GLN A 8 -7.47 7.57 -11.90
N ASN A 9 -7.30 7.43 -10.59
CA ASN A 9 -6.32 8.21 -9.83
C ASN A 9 -4.90 7.78 -10.18
N MET A 10 -4.68 6.49 -10.40
CA MET A 10 -3.38 5.99 -10.85
C MET A 10 -3.02 6.52 -12.24
N ALA A 11 -4.00 6.63 -13.15
CA ALA A 11 -3.81 7.29 -14.43
C ALA A 11 -3.50 8.78 -14.26
N MET A 12 -4.28 9.50 -13.44
CA MET A 12 -4.04 10.91 -13.13
C MET A 12 -2.62 11.16 -12.60
N ILE A 13 -2.14 10.36 -11.65
CA ILE A 13 -0.78 10.48 -11.09
C ILE A 13 0.29 10.35 -12.20
N ARG A 14 0.10 9.41 -13.14
CA ARG A 14 1.00 9.21 -14.29
C ARG A 14 0.98 10.40 -15.24
N GLU A 15 -0.21 10.89 -15.58
CA GLU A 15 -0.37 12.06 -16.46
C GLU A 15 0.22 13.34 -15.83
N LEU A 16 0.21 13.45 -14.50
CA LEU A 16 0.87 14.54 -13.79
C LEU A 16 2.41 14.43 -13.81
N GLY A 17 2.97 13.29 -14.26
CA GLY A 17 4.43 13.08 -14.36
C GLY A 17 5.05 12.41 -13.13
N ALA A 18 4.23 11.84 -12.23
CA ALA A 18 4.68 11.03 -11.11
C ALA A 18 4.53 9.53 -11.42
N THR A 19 5.41 8.71 -10.86
CA THR A 19 5.33 7.24 -10.98
C THR A 19 5.49 6.58 -9.61
N LEU A 20 4.59 5.65 -9.32
CA LEU A 20 4.60 4.81 -8.12
C LEU A 20 5.05 3.38 -8.44
N ASP A 21 5.75 3.19 -9.56
CA ASP A 21 6.43 1.94 -9.86
C ASP A 21 7.55 1.69 -8.85
N ILE A 22 7.69 0.44 -8.39
CA ILE A 22 8.66 0.08 -7.35
C ILE A 22 10.11 0.22 -7.87
N MET A 23 10.33 -0.04 -9.15
CA MET A 23 11.66 -0.03 -9.77
C MET A 23 12.07 1.36 -10.28
N ASP A 24 11.09 2.23 -10.56
CA ASP A 24 11.30 3.60 -11.03
C ASP A 24 10.37 4.56 -10.28
N MET A 25 10.55 4.65 -8.96
CA MET A 25 9.67 5.45 -8.11
C MET A 25 10.00 6.93 -8.18
N ARG A 26 9.02 7.74 -8.60
CA ARG A 26 9.02 9.20 -8.57
C ARG A 26 7.71 9.69 -7.96
N SER A 27 7.68 9.77 -6.64
CA SER A 27 6.49 10.13 -5.84
C SER A 27 6.18 11.64 -5.82
N TYR A 28 6.51 12.35 -6.88
CA TYR A 28 6.21 13.78 -7.02
C TYR A 28 6.11 14.19 -8.48
N PHE A 29 5.43 15.30 -8.71
CA PHE A 29 5.49 16.06 -9.95
C PHE A 29 5.83 17.52 -9.67
N LEU A 30 6.19 18.28 -10.71
CA LEU A 30 6.54 19.69 -10.54
C LEU A 30 5.28 20.56 -10.50
N HIS A 31 5.29 21.60 -9.68
CA HIS A 31 4.21 22.58 -9.65
C HIS A 31 4.08 23.23 -11.04
N PRO A 32 2.87 23.35 -11.63
CA PRO A 32 2.70 23.77 -13.02
C PRO A 32 3.25 25.18 -13.31
N GLU A 33 3.16 26.09 -12.33
CA GLU A 33 3.63 27.48 -12.44
C GLU A 33 5.05 27.71 -11.88
N ASP A 34 5.57 26.79 -11.05
CA ASP A 34 6.88 26.93 -10.40
C ASP A 34 7.62 25.59 -10.45
N HIS A 35 8.45 25.43 -11.47
CA HIS A 35 9.11 24.16 -11.77
C HIS A 35 10.24 23.82 -10.77
N THR A 36 10.50 24.70 -9.80
CA THR A 36 11.42 24.41 -8.69
C THR A 36 10.71 23.70 -7.53
N GLN A 37 9.38 23.78 -7.45
CA GLN A 37 8.58 23.19 -6.39
C GLN A 37 8.07 21.79 -6.76
N LYS A 38 8.13 20.88 -5.79
CA LYS A 38 7.65 19.51 -5.92
C LYS A 38 6.33 19.33 -5.20
N ILE A 39 5.35 18.80 -5.90
CA ILE A 39 4.08 18.35 -5.33
C ILE A 39 4.18 16.84 -5.10
N HIS A 40 4.32 16.45 -3.84
CA HIS A 40 4.41 15.03 -3.46
C HIS A 40 3.06 14.33 -3.56
N VAL A 41 3.08 13.10 -4.06
CA VAL A 41 1.93 12.21 -4.18
C VAL A 41 1.97 11.19 -3.06
N LEU A 42 0.87 11.07 -2.32
CA LEU A 42 0.69 10.12 -1.24
C LEU A 42 -0.63 9.37 -1.45
N LEU A 43 -0.60 8.04 -1.42
CA LEU A 43 -1.81 7.25 -1.38
C LEU A 43 -2.39 7.26 0.04
N ASP A 44 -3.71 7.27 0.17
CA ASP A 44 -4.37 7.20 1.47
C ASP A 44 -3.95 5.93 2.24
N PRO A 45 -3.21 6.07 3.37
CA PRO A 45 -2.67 4.93 4.10
C PRO A 45 -3.75 3.96 4.60
N CYS A 46 -4.90 4.49 5.03
CA CYS A 46 -6.00 3.68 5.54
C CYS A 46 -6.58 2.80 4.42
N HIS A 47 -6.71 3.35 3.22
CA HIS A 47 -7.14 2.57 2.05
C HIS A 47 -6.09 1.53 1.65
N MET A 48 -4.81 1.88 1.69
CA MET A 48 -3.73 0.96 1.29
C MET A 48 -3.62 -0.23 2.24
N LEU A 49 -3.73 -0.01 3.55
CA LEU A 49 -3.75 -1.09 4.54
C LEU A 49 -4.96 -2.01 4.37
N LYS A 50 -6.14 -1.45 4.09
CA LYS A 50 -7.35 -2.26 3.79
C LYS A 50 -7.15 -3.13 2.56
N LEU A 51 -6.58 -2.60 1.47
CA LEU A 51 -6.28 -3.36 0.26
C LEU A 51 -5.27 -4.48 0.53
N LEU A 52 -4.14 -4.17 1.19
CA LEU A 52 -3.13 -5.17 1.54
C LEU A 52 -3.74 -6.31 2.36
N ARG A 53 -4.53 -5.99 3.38
CA ARG A 53 -5.22 -6.99 4.21
C ARG A 53 -6.18 -7.85 3.40
N ASN A 54 -6.96 -7.25 2.49
CA ASN A 54 -7.90 -7.98 1.64
C ASN A 54 -7.16 -8.94 0.69
N VAL A 55 -6.10 -8.45 0.05
CA VAL A 55 -5.25 -9.28 -0.82
C VAL A 55 -4.66 -10.42 -0.01
N PHE A 56 -4.05 -10.13 1.14
CA PHE A 56 -3.38 -11.15 1.96
C PHE A 56 -4.35 -12.22 2.48
N SER A 57 -5.54 -11.81 2.94
CA SER A 57 -6.62 -12.74 3.31
C SER A 57 -7.13 -13.57 2.13
N THR A 58 -7.10 -13.03 0.91
CA THR A 58 -7.54 -13.76 -0.30
C THR A 58 -6.50 -14.77 -0.76
N VAL A 59 -5.23 -14.33 -0.93
CA VAL A 59 -4.16 -15.18 -1.47
C VAL A 59 -3.61 -16.16 -0.44
N ARG A 60 -3.80 -15.90 0.86
CA ARG A 60 -3.37 -16.68 2.03
C ARG A 60 -1.86 -16.83 2.22
N VAL A 61 -1.07 -16.82 1.14
CA VAL A 61 0.38 -16.95 1.16
C VAL A 61 0.98 -15.92 0.20
N MET A 62 1.92 -15.11 0.69
CA MET A 62 2.79 -14.26 -0.12
C MET A 62 4.20 -14.84 -0.09
N VAL A 63 4.90 -14.80 -1.22
CA VAL A 63 6.27 -15.29 -1.35
C VAL A 63 7.21 -14.09 -1.41
N ARG A 64 8.21 -14.07 -0.53
CA ARG A 64 9.27 -13.06 -0.54
C ARG A 64 10.25 -13.35 -1.67
N GLU A 65 11.06 -12.35 -2.03
CA GLU A 65 12.11 -12.49 -3.04
C GLU A 65 13.13 -13.59 -2.71
N ASP A 66 13.38 -13.85 -1.43
CA ASP A 66 14.26 -14.92 -0.93
C ASP A 66 13.56 -16.30 -0.81
N GLY A 67 12.33 -16.42 -1.30
CA GLY A 67 11.53 -17.65 -1.26
C GLY A 67 10.83 -17.93 0.07
N GLN A 68 11.01 -17.09 1.10
CA GLN A 68 10.31 -17.26 2.37
C GLN A 68 8.80 -16.97 2.23
N LEU A 69 8.00 -17.72 2.99
CA LEU A 69 6.55 -17.64 2.93
C LEU A 69 5.99 -16.77 4.06
N ILE A 70 5.17 -15.79 3.70
CA ILE A 70 4.35 -15.01 4.63
C ILE A 70 2.94 -15.59 4.57
N LYS A 71 2.48 -16.21 5.66
CA LYS A 71 1.21 -16.95 5.70
C LYS A 71 0.17 -16.23 6.54
N TRP A 72 -1.03 -16.08 5.99
CA TRP A 72 -2.19 -15.50 6.66
C TRP A 72 -2.56 -16.27 7.94
N GLN A 73 -2.30 -17.58 7.95
CA GLN A 73 -2.45 -18.43 9.12
C GLN A 73 -1.82 -17.83 10.39
N TYR A 74 -0.68 -17.14 10.30
CA TYR A 74 -0.05 -16.56 11.49
C TYR A 74 -0.87 -15.41 12.09
N ILE A 75 -1.63 -14.67 11.28
CA ILE A 75 -2.58 -13.66 11.78
C ILE A 75 -3.75 -14.36 12.49
N GLU A 76 -4.26 -15.46 11.94
CA GLU A 76 -5.35 -16.23 12.55
C GLU A 76 -4.93 -16.87 13.88
N GLU A 77 -3.74 -17.46 13.94
CA GLU A 77 -3.20 -18.04 15.18
C GLU A 77 -2.88 -16.98 16.23
N LEU A 78 -2.37 -15.82 15.81
CA LEU A 78 -2.17 -14.67 16.72
C LEU A 78 -3.51 -14.21 17.31
N HIS A 79 -4.56 -14.10 16.49
CA HIS A 79 -5.89 -13.72 16.98
C HIS A 79 -6.45 -14.74 17.98
N LYS A 80 -6.34 -16.04 17.71
CA LYS A 80 -6.75 -17.10 18.66
C LYS A 80 -5.97 -17.03 19.97
N LEU A 81 -4.66 -16.76 19.89
CA LEU A 81 -3.82 -16.57 21.06
C LEU A 81 -4.31 -15.38 21.89
N GLN A 82 -4.56 -14.24 21.26
CA GLN A 82 -5.06 -13.03 21.94
C GLN A 82 -6.39 -13.29 22.65
N GLU A 83 -7.32 -13.99 22.02
CA GLU A 83 -8.60 -14.35 22.63
C GLU A 83 -8.42 -15.28 23.84
N ARG A 84 -7.52 -16.26 23.74
CA ARG A 84 -7.23 -17.19 24.85
C ARG A 84 -6.59 -16.50 26.04
N GLU A 85 -5.64 -15.60 25.80
CA GLU A 85 -4.91 -14.88 26.86
C GLU A 85 -5.70 -13.67 27.40
N GLY A 86 -6.90 -13.39 26.86
CA GLY A 86 -7.71 -12.24 27.27
C GLY A 86 -7.12 -10.88 26.85
N LEU A 87 -6.18 -10.87 25.90
CA LEU A 87 -5.52 -9.68 25.38
C LEU A 87 -6.42 -9.03 24.31
N ARG A 88 -7.44 -8.32 24.77
CA ARG A 88 -8.39 -7.59 23.91
C ARG A 88 -7.96 -6.12 23.77
N LEU A 89 -8.02 -5.62 22.53
CA LEU A 89 -7.94 -4.20 22.18
C LEU A 89 -9.35 -3.67 21.93
#